data_AF-A0AAR2JGC8-F1
#
_entry.id   AF-A0AAR2JGC8-F1
#
_cell.length_a   1.000
_cell.length_b   1.000
_cell.length_c   1.000
_cell.angle_alpha   90.00
_cell.angle_beta   90.00
_cell.angle_gamma   90.00
#
_symmetry.space_group_name_H-M   'P 1'
#
loop_
_entity.id
_entity.type
_entity.pdbx_description
1 polymer ?
#
loop_
_entity_poly.entity_id
_entity_poly.type
_entity_poly.pdbx_seq_one_letter_code
_entity_poly.pdbx_strand_id
1 'polypeptide(L)'
;MVENALVMKPGGQDVLEVYKSEKSLNHRTRRQLVNILASHMTEMRGRIPSRKQKEKYALGVITLFPSLKDPFSPKGCEHFYDGEKGTGYLAWRMKTMSRNKSQRPVKATTVPQAQGPNRRRSGASVPEQLDGDACQEAISFLLHCHDEPSVFKKMKMTFEHRQNLVHDLTENHRCPKNIPTFIRCQRTSELCIGF
;
A
#
# COMPACT_ATOMS: atom_id res chain seq x y z
N MET A 1 -12.68 18.59 21.04
CA MET A 1 -12.65 18.02 19.66
C MET A 1 -11.78 16.77 19.60
N VAL A 2 -10.47 16.87 19.86
CA VAL A 2 -9.58 15.69 19.96
C VAL A 2 -9.98 14.83 21.16
N GLU A 3 -10.20 15.45 22.32
CA GLU A 3 -10.71 14.76 23.51
C GLU A 3 -12.08 14.09 23.25
N ASN A 4 -13.05 14.80 22.68
CA ASN A 4 -14.34 14.19 22.29
C ASN A 4 -14.15 12.99 21.35
N ALA A 5 -13.22 13.09 20.39
CA ALA A 5 -12.93 11.98 19.47
C ALA A 5 -12.36 10.77 20.20
N LEU A 6 -11.58 10.97 21.27
CA LEU A 6 -11.05 9.90 22.12
C LEU A 6 -12.12 9.29 23.02
N VAL A 7 -13.03 10.09 23.57
CA VAL A 7 -14.12 9.60 24.43
C VAL A 7 -15.18 8.84 23.61
N MET A 8 -15.47 9.29 22.39
CA MET A 8 -16.52 8.69 21.54
C MET A 8 -16.08 7.43 20.79
N LYS A 9 -14.77 7.16 20.70
CA LYS A 9 -14.24 6.04 19.91
C LYS A 9 -13.61 4.97 20.79
N PRO A 10 -13.80 3.68 20.45
CA PRO A 10 -13.19 2.60 21.20
C PRO A 10 -11.66 2.72 21.14
N GLY A 11 -11.02 2.45 22.28
CA GLY A 11 -9.57 2.55 22.46
C GLY A 11 -9.03 3.98 22.67
N GLY A 12 -9.88 5.01 22.72
CA GLY A 12 -9.42 6.36 23.06
C GLY A 12 -9.18 6.56 24.55
N GLN A 13 -9.92 5.84 25.41
CA GLN A 13 -9.70 5.84 26.86
C GLN A 13 -8.32 5.29 27.21
N ASP A 14 -7.91 4.18 26.60
CA ASP A 14 -6.58 3.58 26.78
C ASP A 14 -5.46 4.57 26.47
N VAL A 15 -5.62 5.36 25.40
CA VAL A 15 -4.64 6.40 25.01
C VAL A 15 -4.53 7.47 26.09
N LEU A 16 -5.67 7.90 26.65
CA LEU A 16 -5.69 8.89 27.72
C LEU A 16 -5.09 8.33 29.02
N GLU A 17 -5.34 7.07 29.33
CA GLU A 17 -4.83 6.41 30.54
C GLU A 17 -3.32 6.22 30.48
N VAL A 18 -2.80 5.66 29.38
CA VAL A 18 -1.34 5.53 29.14
C VAL A 18 -0.65 6.89 29.25
N TYR A 19 -1.28 7.95 28.75
CA TYR A 19 -0.70 9.28 28.87
C TYR A 19 -0.73 9.82 30.31
N LYS A 20 -1.78 9.52 31.08
CA LYS A 20 -1.88 9.95 32.48
C LYS A 20 -0.80 9.30 33.34
N SER A 21 -0.47 8.03 33.08
CA SER A 21 0.57 7.29 33.81
C SER A 21 1.99 7.64 33.35
N GLU A 22 2.28 7.56 32.05
CA GLU A 22 3.65 7.67 31.52
C GLU A 22 4.04 9.10 31.12
N LYS A 23 3.07 10.02 30.99
CA LYS A 23 3.26 11.37 30.40
C LYS A 23 3.87 11.36 28.99
N SER A 24 3.87 10.20 28.34
CA SER A 24 4.38 9.94 27.00
C SER A 24 3.47 8.92 26.31
N LEU A 25 3.58 8.82 24.98
CA LEU A 25 2.88 7.79 24.21
C LEU A 25 3.87 6.92 23.47
N ASN A 26 3.81 5.62 23.75
CA ASN A 26 4.54 4.61 22.99
C ASN A 26 4.10 4.61 21.51
N HIS A 27 4.99 4.13 20.62
CA HIS A 27 4.76 4.13 19.18
C HIS A 27 3.40 3.50 18.78
N ARG A 28 3.03 2.38 19.42
CA ARG A 28 1.75 1.70 19.22
C ARG A 28 0.56 2.58 19.61
N THR A 29 0.60 3.20 20.78
CA THR A 29 -0.45 4.07 21.31
C THR A 29 -0.58 5.35 20.47
N ARG A 30 0.54 5.91 20.00
CA ARG A 30 0.55 7.06 19.09
C ARG A 30 -0.11 6.73 17.74
N ARG A 31 0.09 5.51 17.22
CA ARG A 31 -0.61 5.02 16.02
C ARG A 31 -2.11 4.87 16.26
N GLN A 32 -2.50 4.34 17.42
CA GLN A 32 -3.89 4.18 17.83
C GLN A 32 -4.60 5.54 17.93
N LEU A 33 -3.98 6.52 18.59
CA LEU A 33 -4.43 7.91 18.64
C LEU A 33 -4.75 8.45 17.23
N VAL A 34 -3.78 8.37 16.31
CA VAL A 34 -3.96 8.91 14.95
C VAL A 34 -5.04 8.18 14.17
N ASN A 35 -5.16 6.86 14.32
CA ASN A 35 -6.24 6.09 13.69
C ASN A 35 -7.63 6.51 14.21
N ILE A 36 -7.77 6.72 15.52
CA ILE A 36 -9.01 7.19 16.14
C ILE A 36 -9.40 8.56 15.59
N LEU A 37 -8.45 9.51 15.59
CA LEU A 37 -8.70 10.87 15.12
C LEU A 37 -9.07 10.90 13.65
N ALA A 38 -8.33 10.18 12.81
CA ALA A 38 -8.60 10.18 11.39
C ALA A 38 -9.90 9.40 11.04
N SER A 39 -10.30 8.40 11.84
CA SER A 39 -11.63 7.78 11.73
C SER A 39 -12.74 8.76 12.11
N HIS A 40 -12.60 9.45 13.24
CA HIS A 40 -13.56 10.47 13.68
C HIS A 40 -13.70 11.62 12.66
N MET A 41 -12.59 12.08 12.08
CA MET A 41 -12.58 13.11 11.04
C MET A 41 -13.31 12.69 9.75
N THR A 42 -13.12 11.45 9.31
CA THR A 42 -13.71 10.94 8.07
C THR A 42 -15.19 10.59 8.23
N GLU A 43 -15.61 10.16 9.42
CA GLU A 43 -17.00 9.83 9.72
C GLU A 43 -17.89 11.05 9.94
N MET A 44 -17.41 12.09 10.64
CA MET A 44 -18.24 13.25 10.97
C MET A 44 -18.80 14.02 9.77
N ARG A 45 -18.21 13.89 8.57
CA ARG A 45 -18.63 14.69 7.39
C ARG A 45 -18.74 13.93 6.07
N GLY A 46 -18.51 12.62 6.05
CA GLY A 46 -18.61 11.80 4.82
C GLY A 46 -17.74 12.27 3.63
N ARG A 47 -16.84 13.24 3.85
CA ARG A 47 -16.03 13.92 2.83
C ARG A 47 -14.60 14.12 3.36
N ILE A 48 -13.66 14.27 2.44
CA ILE A 48 -12.24 14.52 2.74
C ILE A 48 -12.14 15.75 3.67
N PRO A 49 -11.54 15.62 4.88
CA PRO A 49 -11.45 16.72 5.82
C PRO A 49 -10.71 17.92 5.23
N SER A 50 -11.19 19.13 5.52
CA SER A 50 -10.57 20.35 5.00
C SER A 50 -9.20 20.61 5.65
N ARG A 51 -8.35 21.39 4.98
CA ARG A 51 -7.03 21.79 5.53
C ARG A 51 -7.15 22.41 6.93
N LYS A 52 -8.08 23.37 7.11
CA LYS A 52 -8.33 24.01 8.42
C LYS A 52 -8.73 23.01 9.50
N GLN A 53 -9.50 21.98 9.15
CA GLN A 53 -9.87 20.93 10.12
C GLN A 53 -8.65 20.12 10.54
N LYS A 54 -7.81 19.71 9.59
CA LYS A 54 -6.58 18.95 9.86
C LYS A 54 -5.63 19.73 10.77
N GLU A 55 -5.44 21.02 10.51
CA GLU A 55 -4.65 21.92 11.37
C GLU A 55 -5.24 22.00 12.78
N LYS A 56 -6.56 22.14 12.90
CA LYS A 56 -7.24 22.18 14.21
C LYS A 56 -7.10 20.86 14.99
N TYR A 57 -7.12 19.71 14.31
CA TYR A 57 -6.85 18.42 14.94
C TYR A 57 -5.39 18.30 15.40
N ALA A 58 -4.43 18.68 14.56
CA ALA A 58 -3.02 18.63 14.89
C ALA A 58 -2.67 19.53 16.09
N LEU A 59 -3.22 20.75 16.13
CA LEU A 59 -3.11 21.64 17.29
C LEU A 59 -3.74 21.01 18.54
N GLY A 60 -4.94 20.43 18.42
CA GLY A 60 -5.60 19.77 19.55
C GLY A 60 -4.80 18.59 20.12
N VAL A 61 -4.03 17.89 19.29
CA VAL A 61 -3.14 16.81 19.75
C VAL A 61 -2.03 17.36 20.62
N ILE A 62 -1.31 18.40 20.18
CA ILE A 62 -0.21 18.97 20.98
C ILE A 62 -0.72 19.70 22.23
N THR A 63 -1.95 20.22 22.22
CA THR A 63 -2.57 20.81 23.41
C THR A 63 -2.92 19.76 24.45
N LEU A 64 -3.45 18.61 24.02
CA LEU A 64 -3.84 17.53 24.93
C LEU A 64 -2.63 16.67 25.37
N PHE A 65 -1.64 16.54 24.49
CA PHE A 65 -0.41 15.77 24.69
C PHE A 65 0.84 16.63 24.46
N PRO A 66 1.18 17.54 25.39
CA PRO A 66 2.34 18.43 25.24
C PRO A 66 3.67 17.72 24.95
N SER A 67 3.90 16.49 25.43
CA SER A 67 5.13 15.75 25.16
C SER A 67 5.27 15.26 23.71
N LEU A 68 4.20 15.34 22.91
CA LEU A 68 4.23 15.05 21.47
C LEU A 68 4.54 16.29 20.63
N LYS A 69 4.64 17.47 21.25
CA LYS A 69 5.00 18.71 20.56
C LYS A 69 6.45 18.61 20.11
N ASP A 70 6.67 18.95 18.84
CA ASP A 70 8.01 19.04 18.29
C ASP A 70 8.69 20.35 18.71
N PRO A 71 9.86 20.31 19.39
CA PRO A 71 10.58 21.51 19.77
C PRO A 71 11.25 22.23 18.57
N PHE A 72 11.47 21.56 17.45
CA PHE A 72 12.15 22.12 16.28
C PHE A 72 11.20 22.74 15.25
N SER A 73 9.91 22.55 15.42
CA SER A 73 8.87 23.06 14.52
C SER A 73 8.29 24.37 15.02
N PRO A 74 8.05 25.38 14.16
CA PRO A 74 7.51 26.68 14.55
C PRO A 74 6.14 26.58 15.25
N LYS A 75 5.30 25.64 14.82
CA LYS A 75 3.99 25.37 15.46
C LYS A 75 4.03 24.16 16.39
N GLY A 76 5.07 23.33 16.29
CA GLY A 76 5.21 22.09 17.05
C GLY A 76 4.26 20.95 16.64
N CYS A 77 3.40 21.18 15.65
CA CYS A 77 2.38 20.23 15.18
C CYS A 77 2.63 19.67 13.77
N GLU A 78 3.70 20.09 13.08
CA GLU A 78 3.95 19.77 11.67
C GLU A 78 4.09 18.26 11.43
N HIS A 79 4.64 17.52 12.40
CA HIS A 79 4.68 16.05 12.37
C HIS A 79 3.28 15.41 12.23
N PHE A 80 2.26 16.00 12.84
CA PHE A 80 0.88 15.52 12.75
C PHE A 80 0.18 16.04 11.50
N TYR A 81 0.34 17.33 11.21
CA TYR A 81 -0.12 17.93 9.96
C TYR A 81 0.63 19.24 9.66
N ASP A 82 1.24 19.29 8.49
CA ASP A 82 1.77 20.51 7.89
C ASP A 82 0.74 21.04 6.90
N GLY A 83 0.22 22.24 7.18
CA GLY A 83 -0.73 22.91 6.32
C GLY A 83 -0.13 23.30 4.96
N GLU A 84 1.10 23.81 4.95
CA GLU A 84 1.76 24.37 3.77
C GLU A 84 2.04 23.28 2.74
N LYS A 85 2.63 22.17 3.19
CA LYS A 85 2.94 21.02 2.33
C LYS A 85 1.76 20.06 2.17
N GLY A 86 0.75 20.15 3.03
CA GLY A 86 -0.36 19.19 3.08
C GLY A 86 0.06 17.79 3.53
N THR A 87 1.20 17.67 4.21
CA THR A 87 1.81 16.42 4.65
C THR A 87 1.58 16.20 6.15
N GLY A 88 2.16 15.12 6.70
CA GLY A 88 2.04 14.77 8.11
C GLY A 88 1.22 13.51 8.36
N TYR A 89 1.27 13.03 9.59
CA TYR A 89 0.80 11.69 9.90
C TYR A 89 -0.72 11.52 9.75
N LEU A 90 -1.50 12.55 10.09
CA LEU A 90 -2.94 12.57 9.86
C LEU A 90 -3.26 12.51 8.37
N ALA A 91 -2.54 13.30 7.54
CA ALA A 91 -2.74 13.33 6.09
C ALA A 91 -2.46 11.96 5.44
N TRP A 92 -1.33 11.36 5.78
CA TRP A 92 -0.97 10.01 5.31
C TRP A 92 -2.01 8.98 5.74
N ARG A 93 -2.48 9.08 7.00
CA ARG A 93 -3.36 8.06 7.53
C ARG A 93 -4.76 8.10 6.92
N MET A 94 -5.31 9.28 6.70
CA MET A 94 -6.57 9.43 5.94
C MET A 94 -6.45 8.90 4.50
N LYS A 95 -5.31 9.13 3.82
CA LYS A 95 -5.07 8.61 2.46
C LYS A 95 -5.05 7.09 2.40
N THR A 96 -4.42 6.44 3.39
CA THR A 96 -4.27 4.98 3.42
C THR A 96 -5.48 4.25 4.00
N MET A 97 -6.21 4.85 4.96
CA MET A 97 -7.41 4.23 5.53
C MET A 97 -8.59 4.19 4.56
N SER A 98 -8.73 5.19 3.68
CA SER A 98 -9.79 5.21 2.66
C SER A 98 -9.70 4.00 1.70
N ARG A 99 -8.47 3.59 1.34
CA ARG A 99 -8.21 2.44 0.47
C ARG A 99 -8.62 1.09 1.08
N ASN A 100 -8.72 1.02 2.41
CA ASN A 100 -9.16 -0.18 3.13
C ASN A 100 -10.68 -0.21 3.37
N LYS A 101 -11.36 0.96 3.30
CA LYS A 101 -12.81 1.08 3.52
C LYS A 101 -13.60 1.18 2.21
N SER A 102 -12.96 1.49 1.08
CA SER A 102 -13.52 1.18 -0.24
C SER A 102 -13.70 -0.34 -0.30
N GLN A 103 -14.92 -0.79 -0.01
CA GLN A 103 -15.26 -2.19 -0.10
C GLN A 103 -14.81 -2.68 -1.47
N ARG A 104 -13.99 -3.74 -1.47
CA ARG A 104 -14.04 -4.67 -2.60
C ARG A 104 -15.52 -5.00 -2.78
N PRO A 105 -16.11 -4.83 -3.98
CA PRO A 105 -17.49 -5.20 -4.19
C PRO A 105 -17.66 -6.62 -3.67
N VAL A 106 -18.57 -6.79 -2.71
CA VAL A 106 -18.92 -8.08 -2.13
C VAL A 106 -19.46 -8.91 -3.29
N LYS A 107 -18.58 -9.72 -3.89
CA LYS A 107 -19.02 -10.75 -4.81
C LYS A 107 -19.75 -11.77 -3.95
N ALA A 108 -21.02 -11.97 -4.27
CA ALA A 108 -21.85 -13.02 -3.73
C ALA A 108 -21.04 -14.32 -3.60
N THR A 109 -21.22 -14.99 -2.47
CA THR A 109 -20.61 -16.25 -2.04
C THR A 109 -20.17 -17.12 -3.22
N THR A 110 -18.89 -17.07 -3.55
CA THR A 110 -18.24 -18.12 -4.34
C THR A 110 -16.90 -18.35 -3.67
N VAL A 111 -16.79 -19.55 -3.06
CA VAL A 111 -15.62 -20.33 -2.59
C VAL A 111 -14.30 -19.55 -2.36
N PRO A 112 -13.60 -19.71 -1.21
CA PRO A 112 -12.44 -18.90 -0.87
C PRO A 112 -11.32 -19.00 -1.94
N GLN A 113 -11.27 -18.04 -2.88
CA GLN A 113 -10.22 -18.00 -3.88
C GLN A 113 -9.03 -17.26 -3.28
N ALA A 114 -7.98 -18.01 -2.94
CA ALA A 114 -6.71 -17.50 -2.45
C ALA A 114 -6.19 -16.37 -3.37
N GLN A 115 -6.17 -15.15 -2.85
CA GLN A 115 -5.54 -14.02 -3.50
C GLN A 115 -4.09 -13.92 -3.03
N GLY A 116 -3.24 -14.72 -3.68
CA GLY A 116 -1.79 -14.68 -3.50
C GLY A 116 -1.09 -14.89 -4.84
N PRO A 117 0.24 -14.83 -4.88
CA PRO A 117 1.06 -15.02 -6.08
C PRO A 117 0.84 -16.37 -6.79
N ASN A 118 0.12 -17.32 -6.17
CA ASN A 118 -0.29 -18.60 -6.74
C ASN A 118 -1.66 -18.61 -7.46
N ARG A 119 -2.27 -17.45 -7.71
CA ARG A 119 -3.57 -17.41 -8.42
C ARG A 119 -3.40 -17.74 -9.91
N ARG A 120 -3.74 -18.98 -10.30
CA ARG A 120 -4.06 -19.29 -11.71
C ARG A 120 -5.25 -18.43 -12.13
N ARG A 121 -5.03 -17.50 -13.06
CA ARG A 121 -6.11 -16.72 -13.67
C ARG A 121 -6.79 -17.61 -14.69
N SER A 122 -8.04 -18.01 -14.43
CA SER A 122 -8.91 -18.61 -15.44
C SER A 122 -9.03 -17.64 -16.61
N GLY A 123 -8.64 -18.11 -17.80
CA GLY A 123 -8.46 -17.29 -19.00
C GLY A 123 -9.76 -16.62 -19.44
N ALA A 124 -9.87 -15.32 -19.23
CA ALA A 124 -10.79 -14.48 -19.98
C ALA A 124 -10.03 -13.93 -21.19
N SER A 125 -10.49 -14.30 -22.38
CA SER A 125 -9.90 -14.08 -23.71
C SER A 125 -8.50 -14.66 -23.89
N VAL A 126 -8.41 -15.86 -24.45
CA VAL A 126 -7.17 -16.43 -24.99
C VAL A 126 -6.73 -15.52 -26.14
N PRO A 127 -5.65 -14.72 -26.00
CA PRO A 127 -4.96 -14.23 -27.18
C PRO A 127 -4.34 -15.45 -27.86
N GLU A 128 -4.35 -15.51 -29.18
CA GLU A 128 -3.66 -16.55 -29.96
C GLU A 128 -2.25 -16.75 -29.40
N GLN A 129 -2.07 -17.86 -28.69
CA GLN A 129 -0.86 -18.16 -27.97
C GLN A 129 0.00 -19.02 -28.88
N LEU A 130 1.25 -18.62 -29.03
CA LEU A 130 2.17 -19.37 -29.86
C LEU A 130 2.66 -20.60 -29.09
N ASP A 131 2.68 -21.73 -29.76
CA ASP A 131 3.12 -23.04 -29.31
C ASP A 131 4.28 -23.57 -30.19
N GLY A 132 5.01 -24.55 -29.66
CA GLY A 132 6.16 -25.17 -30.36
C GLY A 132 7.23 -24.17 -30.82
N ASP A 133 7.67 -24.33 -32.07
CA ASP A 133 8.77 -23.58 -32.68
C ASP A 133 8.47 -22.07 -32.78
N ALA A 134 7.21 -21.70 -33.04
CA ALA A 134 6.79 -20.29 -33.13
C ALA A 134 6.95 -19.55 -31.78
N CYS A 135 6.78 -20.26 -30.66
CA CYS A 135 7.05 -19.71 -29.33
C CYS A 135 8.56 -19.49 -29.12
N GLN A 136 9.39 -20.44 -29.53
CA GLN A 136 10.85 -20.36 -29.39
C GLN A 136 11.44 -19.23 -30.24
N GLU A 137 10.92 -19.02 -31.44
CA GLU A 137 11.27 -17.89 -32.30
C GLU A 137 10.84 -16.55 -31.70
N ALA A 138 9.62 -16.47 -31.14
CA ALA A 138 9.14 -15.26 -30.47
C ALA A 138 9.99 -14.91 -29.23
N ILE A 139 10.47 -15.90 -28.48
CA ILE A 139 11.39 -15.70 -27.36
C ILE A 139 12.77 -15.23 -27.85
N SER A 140 13.28 -15.83 -28.92
CA SER A 140 14.54 -15.43 -29.56
C SER A 140 14.49 -13.99 -30.09
N PHE A 141 13.33 -13.59 -30.62
CA PHE A 141 13.05 -12.21 -31.02
C PHE A 141 13.05 -11.26 -29.82
N LEU A 142 12.44 -11.63 -28.69
CA LEU A 142 12.41 -10.82 -27.48
C LEU A 142 13.81 -10.60 -26.85
N LEU A 143 14.78 -11.46 -27.16
CA LEU A 143 16.16 -11.31 -26.67
C LEU A 143 16.96 -10.25 -27.43
N HIS A 144 16.58 -9.92 -28.67
CA HIS A 144 17.38 -9.08 -29.58
C HIS A 144 16.62 -7.90 -30.18
N CYS A 145 15.35 -7.67 -29.79
CA CYS A 145 14.51 -6.59 -30.29
C CYS A 145 14.30 -5.48 -29.25
N HIS A 146 14.33 -4.23 -29.70
CA HIS A 146 14.10 -3.03 -28.88
C HIS A 146 12.85 -2.23 -29.30
N ASP A 147 12.03 -2.77 -30.22
CA ASP A 147 10.79 -2.13 -30.67
C ASP A 147 9.64 -2.45 -29.70
N GLU A 148 9.28 -1.46 -28.86
CA GLU A 148 8.25 -1.54 -27.82
C GLU A 148 6.92 -2.20 -28.27
N PRO A 149 6.26 -1.78 -29.37
CA PRO A 149 4.99 -2.38 -29.79
C PRO A 149 5.13 -3.86 -30.20
N SER A 150 6.21 -4.22 -30.90
CA SER A 150 6.48 -5.61 -31.30
C SER A 150 6.83 -6.49 -30.10
N VAL A 151 7.60 -5.95 -29.16
CA VAL A 151 7.93 -6.60 -27.88
C VAL A 151 6.67 -6.86 -27.08
N PHE A 152 5.78 -5.87 -26.92
CA PHE A 152 4.55 -6.02 -26.17
C PHE A 152 3.63 -7.09 -26.77
N LYS A 153 3.49 -7.10 -28.11
CA LYS A 153 2.71 -8.10 -28.83
C LYS A 153 3.25 -9.52 -28.61
N LYS A 154 4.56 -9.73 -28.80
CA LYS A 154 5.20 -11.04 -28.61
C LYS A 154 5.26 -11.46 -27.13
N MET A 155 5.37 -10.52 -26.20
CA MET A 155 5.21 -10.79 -24.77
C MET A 155 3.82 -11.34 -24.47
N LYS A 156 2.77 -10.73 -25.02
CA LYS A 156 1.40 -11.22 -24.82
C LYS A 156 1.20 -12.63 -25.38
N MET A 157 1.76 -12.91 -26.57
CA MET A 157 1.66 -14.20 -27.25
C MET A 157 2.47 -15.33 -26.59
N THR A 158 3.50 -15.01 -25.80
CA THR A 158 4.37 -16.00 -25.13
C THR A 158 4.13 -16.06 -23.62
N PHE A 159 3.02 -15.50 -23.14
CA PHE A 159 2.78 -15.28 -21.72
C PHE A 159 2.68 -16.59 -20.92
N GLU A 160 1.86 -17.55 -21.33
CA GLU A 160 1.69 -18.81 -20.58
C GLU A 160 2.95 -19.66 -20.62
N HIS A 161 3.65 -19.73 -21.76
CA HIS A 161 4.93 -20.42 -21.85
C HIS A 161 5.96 -19.84 -20.86
N ARG A 162 6.10 -18.51 -20.81
CA ARG A 162 7.00 -17.85 -19.85
C ARG A 162 6.52 -17.99 -18.41
N GLN A 163 5.22 -18.00 -18.16
CA GLN A 163 4.65 -18.21 -16.83
C GLN A 163 4.91 -19.63 -16.33
N ASN A 164 4.72 -20.64 -17.18
CA ASN A 164 4.98 -22.05 -16.85
C ASN A 164 6.46 -22.26 -16.59
N LEU A 165 7.36 -21.69 -17.40
CA LEU A 165 8.80 -21.69 -17.12
C LEU A 165 9.11 -21.12 -15.73
N VAL A 166 8.50 -20.00 -15.32
CA VAL A 166 8.73 -19.42 -13.98
C VAL A 166 8.18 -20.32 -12.87
N HIS A 167 7.03 -20.97 -13.08
CA HIS A 167 6.46 -21.89 -12.10
C HIS A 167 7.27 -23.18 -11.95
N ASP A 168 7.76 -23.76 -13.04
CA ASP A 168 8.61 -24.95 -13.03
C ASP A 168 9.97 -24.69 -12.35
N LEU A 169 10.45 -23.45 -12.40
CA LEU A 169 11.67 -23.02 -11.69
C LEU A 169 11.52 -22.97 -10.17
N THR A 170 10.32 -22.68 -9.68
CA THR A 170 10.03 -22.77 -8.26
C THR A 170 10.00 -24.20 -7.75
N GLU A 171 9.68 -25.18 -8.60
CA GLU A 171 9.67 -26.60 -8.22
C GLU A 171 11.04 -27.29 -8.40
N ASN A 172 11.85 -26.90 -9.40
CA ASN A 172 13.05 -27.67 -9.79
C ASN A 172 14.41 -26.98 -9.56
N HIS A 173 14.51 -25.84 -8.87
CA HIS A 173 15.78 -25.18 -8.49
C HIS A 173 16.86 -25.02 -9.59
N ARG A 174 16.51 -25.05 -10.88
CA ARG A 174 17.47 -24.93 -12.00
C ARG A 174 17.22 -23.70 -12.84
N CYS A 175 17.93 -22.61 -12.55
CA CYS A 175 17.85 -21.36 -13.31
C CYS A 175 18.27 -21.56 -14.79
N PRO A 176 17.43 -21.28 -15.80
CA PRO A 176 17.81 -21.37 -17.20
C PRO A 176 18.67 -20.15 -17.54
N LYS A 177 19.77 -20.37 -18.26
CA LYS A 177 20.70 -19.30 -18.67
C LYS A 177 20.09 -18.31 -19.69
N ASN A 178 18.89 -18.58 -20.19
CA ASN A 178 18.23 -17.85 -21.27
C ASN A 178 17.00 -17.06 -20.80
N ILE A 179 17.02 -16.51 -19.58
CA ILE A 179 15.98 -15.56 -19.15
C ILE A 179 16.35 -14.16 -19.70
N PRO A 180 15.51 -13.54 -20.55
CA PRO A 180 15.72 -12.16 -20.99
C PRO A 180 15.87 -11.23 -19.78
N THR A 181 16.83 -10.31 -19.81
CA THR A 181 17.18 -9.37 -18.72
C THR A 181 15.98 -8.62 -18.16
N PHE A 182 14.94 -8.40 -18.96
CA PHE A 182 13.69 -7.77 -18.52
C PHE A 182 12.95 -8.56 -17.42
N ILE A 183 13.02 -9.89 -17.41
CA ILE A 183 12.39 -10.73 -16.37
C ILE A 183 13.22 -10.73 -15.07
N ARG A 184 14.54 -10.48 -15.15
CA ARG A 184 15.41 -10.39 -13.97
C ARG A 184 15.06 -9.19 -13.07
N CYS A 185 14.43 -8.15 -13.64
CA CYS A 185 14.03 -6.93 -12.95
C CYS A 185 12.85 -7.10 -11.96
N GLN A 186 12.07 -8.19 -12.05
CA GLN A 186 11.05 -8.48 -11.02
C GLN A 186 11.62 -9.08 -9.72
N ARG A 187 12.92 -9.43 -9.68
CA ARG A 187 13.55 -10.01 -8.49
C ARG A 187 14.44 -9.02 -7.72
N THR A 188 14.63 -7.80 -8.22
CA THR A 188 15.54 -6.80 -7.63
C THR A 188 14.82 -5.63 -6.95
N SER A 189 13.49 -5.68 -6.78
CA SER A 189 12.76 -4.68 -5.97
C SER A 189 12.69 -5.03 -4.47
N GLU A 190 13.31 -6.12 -4.01
CA GLU A 190 13.28 -6.54 -2.60
C GLU A 190 14.55 -6.21 -1.79
N LEU A 191 15.52 -5.48 -2.33
CA LEU A 191 16.77 -5.17 -1.61
C LEU A 191 17.17 -3.68 -1.53
N CYS A 192 16.20 -2.76 -1.57
CA CYS A 192 16.43 -1.37 -1.15
C CYS A 192 15.34 -0.89 -0.19
N ILE A 193 15.28 -1.49 0.99
CA ILE A 193 14.80 -0.82 2.20
C ILE A 193 15.91 -0.98 3.24
N GLY A 194 16.73 0.05 3.38
CA GLY A 194 17.80 0.13 4.36
C GLY A 194 18.13 1.61 4.62
N PHE A 195 17.63 2.08 5.77
CA PHE A 195 17.73 3.42 6.39
C PHE A 195 16.84 4.54 5.83
#